data_AF-A0A1V5MT55-F1
#
_entry.id   AF-A0A1V5MT55-F1
#
_cell.length_a   1.000
_cell.length_b   1.000
_cell.length_c   1.000
_cell.angle_alpha   90.00
_cell.angle_beta   90.00
_cell.angle_gamma   90.00
#
_symmetry.space_group_name_H-M   'P 1'
#
loop_
_entity.id
_entity.type
_entity.pdbx_description
1 polymer ?
#
loop_
_entity_poly.entity_id
_entity_poly.type
_entity_poly.pdbx_seq_one_letter_code
_entity_poly.pdbx_strand_id
1 'polypeptide(L)'
;MFLDCKLSPKINPLGVKASTNNLANISSWFYEYKNTLLDGTTPADVSGRAANVRQLSDTYLASYVYNNHIYGKFYKVENPTPLYYWDPLLLVAPVDIPQVTLDGTTLNWTAVPGAVGYVVYKDGAFAGMTEETTFEGTAGGTYTVCSVSESGAMSKPSGTASQQTYTDLIALLNKNISNNLQQPTAGTLSWAINDGVVTFTQPCDCQVYNLSGRLVMQTSATSAVSLQALPKGMYLLKTKNTIHGDGFIKVVR
;
A
#
# COMPACT_ATOMS: atom_id res chain seq x y z
N MET A 1 -15.60 16.56 -2.20
CA MET A 1 -15.95 15.45 -3.11
C MET A 1 -15.68 14.15 -2.35
N PHE A 2 -16.48 13.10 -2.55
CA PHE A 2 -16.26 11.76 -2.00
C PHE A 2 -16.21 10.78 -3.16
N LEU A 3 -15.01 10.31 -3.48
CA LEU A 3 -14.73 9.52 -4.68
C LEU A 3 -14.24 8.15 -4.23
N ASP A 4 -14.92 7.10 -4.67
CA ASP A 4 -14.60 5.68 -4.36
C ASP A 4 -14.42 5.41 -2.86
N CYS A 5 -15.28 6.05 -2.06
CA CYS A 5 -15.27 5.94 -0.60
C CYS A 5 -16.21 4.83 -0.12
N LYS A 6 -15.85 4.23 1.03
CA LYS A 6 -16.75 3.34 1.78
C LYS A 6 -17.60 4.16 2.75
N LEU A 7 -18.92 4.14 2.57
CA LEU A 7 -19.88 4.90 3.34
C LEU A 7 -20.62 4.01 4.34
N SER A 8 -20.79 4.51 5.56
CA SER A 8 -21.62 3.83 6.55
C SER A 8 -23.09 3.90 6.18
N PRO A 9 -23.89 2.84 6.38
CA PRO A 9 -25.36 2.91 6.28
C PRO A 9 -26.01 3.93 7.23
N LYS A 10 -25.25 4.43 8.23
CA LYS A 10 -25.72 5.47 9.17
C LYS A 10 -25.66 6.88 8.60
N ILE A 11 -25.06 7.08 7.43
CA ILE A 11 -25.08 8.38 6.75
C ILE A 11 -26.53 8.71 6.37
N ASN A 12 -26.98 9.90 6.71
CA ASN A 12 -28.32 10.36 6.37
C ASN A 12 -28.53 10.31 4.84
N PRO A 13 -29.68 9.85 4.32
CA PRO A 13 -29.94 9.75 2.88
C PRO A 13 -29.67 11.04 2.10
N LEU A 14 -29.88 12.22 2.72
CA LEU A 14 -29.59 13.53 2.13
C LEU A 14 -28.10 13.73 1.83
N GLY A 15 -27.19 12.99 2.49
CA GLY A 15 -25.74 13.03 2.33
C GLY A 15 -25.06 14.27 2.92
N VAL A 16 -25.76 15.40 2.94
CA VAL A 16 -25.30 16.67 3.47
C VAL A 16 -26.32 17.27 4.42
N LYS A 17 -25.84 18.01 5.41
CA LYS A 17 -26.68 18.79 6.31
C LYS A 17 -26.91 20.18 5.72
N ALA A 18 -28.16 20.62 5.65
CA ALA A 18 -28.48 21.98 5.24
C ALA A 18 -27.83 23.01 6.19
N SER A 19 -27.26 24.05 5.60
CA SER A 19 -26.77 25.23 6.31
C SER A 19 -27.93 26.11 6.76
N THR A 20 -27.74 26.82 7.86
CA THR A 20 -28.65 27.90 8.27
C THR A 20 -28.56 29.11 7.34
N ASN A 21 -27.48 29.22 6.56
CA ASN A 21 -27.34 30.21 5.49
C ASN A 21 -27.91 29.65 4.18
N ASN A 22 -29.04 30.21 3.72
CA ASN A 22 -29.71 29.78 2.50
C ASN A 22 -28.83 29.92 1.24
N LEU A 23 -27.98 30.95 1.18
CA LEU A 23 -27.05 31.12 0.04
C LEU A 23 -26.09 29.94 -0.08
N ALA A 24 -25.60 29.41 1.05
CA ALA A 24 -24.71 28.27 1.03
C ALA A 24 -25.41 27.00 0.52
N ASN A 25 -26.70 26.82 0.78
CA ASN A 25 -27.47 25.67 0.32
C ASN A 25 -27.67 25.65 -1.21
N ILE A 26 -27.68 26.83 -1.84
CA ILE A 26 -27.88 26.96 -3.30
C ILE A 26 -26.60 27.16 -4.09
N SER A 27 -25.50 27.58 -3.44
CA SER A 27 -24.22 27.84 -4.12
C SER A 27 -23.15 26.77 -3.88
N SER A 28 -23.31 25.92 -2.85
CA SER A 28 -22.37 24.85 -2.56
C SER A 28 -22.76 23.56 -3.25
N TRP A 29 -21.83 23.00 -4.02
CA TRP A 29 -22.00 21.73 -4.72
C TRP A 29 -21.14 20.63 -4.12
N PHE A 30 -21.74 19.47 -3.88
CA PHE A 30 -21.06 18.30 -3.38
C PHE A 30 -21.09 17.22 -4.45
N TYR A 31 -19.98 16.49 -4.59
CA TYR A 31 -19.84 15.48 -5.64
C TYR A 31 -19.47 14.15 -5.03
N GLU A 32 -20.18 13.10 -5.47
CA GLU A 32 -19.96 11.71 -5.11
C GLU A 32 -19.64 10.89 -6.37
N TYR A 33 -18.86 9.82 -6.22
CA TYR A 33 -18.54 8.93 -7.33
C TYR A 33 -18.27 7.51 -6.84
N LYS A 34 -19.01 6.53 -7.39
CA LYS A 34 -18.83 5.09 -7.16
C LYS A 34 -18.58 4.69 -5.70
N ASN A 35 -19.15 5.43 -4.75
CA ASN A 35 -19.05 5.10 -3.34
C ASN A 35 -19.77 3.78 -3.08
N THR A 36 -19.21 2.97 -2.19
CA THR A 36 -19.77 1.68 -1.77
C THR A 36 -20.17 1.73 -0.30
N LEU A 37 -20.92 0.73 0.17
CA LEU A 37 -21.11 0.49 1.59
C LEU A 37 -19.81 -0.01 2.23
N LEU A 38 -19.84 -0.26 3.54
CA LEU A 38 -18.65 -0.69 4.29
C LEU A 38 -18.07 -2.03 3.81
N ASP A 39 -18.87 -2.87 3.13
CA ASP A 39 -18.40 -4.11 2.48
C ASP A 39 -17.44 -3.85 1.31
N GLY A 40 -17.43 -2.65 0.74
CA GLY A 40 -16.59 -2.29 -0.40
C GLY A 40 -17.08 -2.83 -1.75
N THR A 41 -18.26 -3.44 -1.83
CA THR A 41 -18.80 -4.04 -3.07
C THR A 41 -20.21 -3.56 -3.39
N THR A 42 -21.06 -3.33 -2.40
CA THR A 42 -22.42 -2.85 -2.61
C THR A 42 -22.40 -1.35 -2.87
N PRO A 43 -22.97 -0.85 -3.99
CA PRO A 43 -23.05 0.59 -4.24
C PRO A 43 -23.82 1.32 -3.13
N ALA A 44 -23.36 2.51 -2.76
CA ALA A 44 -24.09 3.35 -1.82
C ALA A 44 -25.40 3.85 -2.45
N ASP A 45 -26.48 3.86 -1.68
CA ASP A 45 -27.74 4.44 -2.14
C ASP A 45 -27.65 5.97 -2.18
N VAL A 46 -27.96 6.52 -3.36
CA VAL A 46 -27.90 7.95 -3.68
C VAL A 46 -29.27 8.52 -4.04
N SER A 47 -30.32 7.71 -4.05
CA SER A 47 -31.67 8.11 -4.47
C SER A 47 -32.27 9.22 -3.59
N GLY A 48 -31.87 9.29 -2.32
CA GLY A 48 -32.34 10.27 -1.34
C GLY A 48 -31.46 11.51 -1.18
N ARG A 49 -30.45 11.73 -2.04
CA ARG A 49 -29.48 12.83 -1.85
C ARG A 49 -30.11 14.20 -2.05
N ALA A 50 -29.60 15.17 -1.30
CA ALA A 50 -30.02 16.57 -1.44
C ALA A 50 -29.75 17.11 -2.86
N ALA A 51 -30.54 18.10 -3.28
CA ALA A 51 -30.51 18.64 -4.63
C ALA A 51 -29.19 19.29 -5.04
N ASN A 52 -28.29 19.59 -4.10
CA ASN A 52 -26.96 20.13 -4.35
C ASN A 52 -25.83 19.08 -4.28
N VAL A 53 -26.18 17.80 -4.15
CA VAL A 53 -25.26 16.67 -4.30
C VAL A 53 -25.39 16.10 -5.72
N ARG A 54 -24.27 15.77 -6.34
CA ARG A 54 -24.18 15.30 -7.73
C ARG A 54 -23.35 14.03 -7.82
N GLN A 55 -23.79 13.10 -8.66
CA GLN A 55 -22.99 11.93 -9.02
C GLN A 55 -22.12 12.28 -10.23
N LEU A 56 -20.83 12.02 -10.13
CA LEU A 56 -19.90 12.21 -11.24
C LEU A 56 -19.90 11.03 -12.20
N SER A 57 -19.50 11.29 -13.43
CA SER A 57 -19.24 10.26 -14.44
C SER A 57 -17.74 9.96 -14.56
N ASP A 58 -17.43 8.80 -15.13
CA ASP A 58 -16.06 8.39 -15.46
C ASP A 58 -15.38 9.44 -16.36
N THR A 59 -16.13 9.98 -17.33
CA THR A 59 -15.66 11.05 -18.23
C THR A 59 -15.30 12.32 -17.46
N TYR A 60 -16.12 12.77 -16.51
CA TYR A 60 -15.85 13.99 -15.76
C TYR A 60 -14.57 13.86 -14.91
N LEU A 61 -14.36 12.71 -14.25
CA LEU A 61 -13.15 12.46 -13.47
C LEU A 61 -11.90 12.48 -14.34
N ALA A 62 -11.94 11.79 -15.49
CA ALA A 62 -10.84 11.79 -16.45
C ALA A 62 -10.55 13.19 -16.99
N SER A 63 -11.61 13.98 -17.23
CA SER A 63 -11.50 15.31 -17.80
C SER A 63 -11.18 16.40 -16.79
N TYR A 64 -11.34 16.22 -15.47
CA TYR A 64 -11.24 17.34 -14.52
C TYR A 64 -10.55 17.05 -13.19
N VAL A 65 -10.45 15.79 -12.78
CA VAL A 65 -10.10 15.44 -11.39
C VAL A 65 -8.85 14.57 -11.32
N TYR A 66 -8.60 13.70 -12.30
CA TYR A 66 -7.37 12.91 -12.28
C TYR A 66 -6.12 13.77 -12.48
N ASN A 67 -5.01 13.28 -11.93
CA ASN A 67 -3.71 13.94 -11.95
C ASN A 67 -3.33 14.45 -13.34
N ASN A 68 -3.56 13.68 -14.40
CA ASN A 68 -3.27 14.12 -15.77
C ASN A 68 -4.00 15.41 -16.18
N HIS A 69 -5.17 15.73 -15.60
CA HIS A 69 -5.84 17.01 -15.85
C HIS A 69 -5.39 18.11 -14.90
N ILE A 70 -5.31 17.82 -13.60
CA ILE A 70 -4.87 18.80 -12.60
C ILE A 70 -3.46 19.30 -12.92
N TYR A 71 -2.62 18.40 -13.42
CA TYR A 71 -1.21 18.66 -13.66
C TYR A 71 -0.84 18.73 -15.15
N GLY A 72 -1.64 18.19 -16.06
CA GLY A 72 -1.40 18.32 -17.50
C GLY A 72 -1.73 19.69 -18.08
N LYS A 73 -2.39 20.58 -17.32
CA LYS A 73 -2.72 21.95 -17.75
C LYS A 73 -1.55 22.94 -17.80
N PHE A 74 -0.31 22.50 -17.52
CA PHE A 74 0.87 23.29 -17.85
C PHE A 74 1.23 23.26 -19.35
N TYR A 75 0.49 22.50 -20.17
CA TYR A 75 0.51 22.64 -21.62
C TYR A 75 -0.17 23.94 -22.08
N LYS A 76 0.62 24.97 -22.37
CA LYS A 76 0.17 26.01 -23.33
C LYS A 76 0.47 25.52 -24.74
N VAL A 77 -0.60 25.29 -25.50
CA VAL A 77 -0.59 24.98 -26.95
C VAL A 77 0.05 26.10 -27.80
N GLU A 78 0.34 27.25 -27.21
CA GLU A 78 0.80 28.45 -27.92
C GLU A 78 2.33 28.65 -27.93
N ASN A 79 3.11 27.78 -27.28
CA ASN A 79 4.59 27.84 -27.34
C ASN A 79 5.19 26.46 -27.68
N PRO A 80 5.90 26.31 -28.82
CA PRO A 80 6.54 25.05 -29.21
C PRO A 80 7.80 24.71 -28.39
N THR A 81 8.15 25.50 -27.38
CA THR A 81 9.16 25.15 -26.38
C THR A 81 8.45 24.63 -25.12
N PRO A 82 8.55 23.32 -24.81
CA PRO A 82 7.84 22.73 -23.68
C PRO A 82 8.47 23.23 -22.37
N LEU A 83 7.98 24.33 -21.84
CA LEU A 83 8.28 24.75 -20.47
C LEU A 83 7.42 23.91 -19.52
N TYR A 84 8.05 22.84 -19.02
CA TYR A 84 7.63 22.02 -17.89
C TYR A 84 6.34 21.22 -18.07
N TYR A 85 6.50 20.00 -18.60
CA TYR A 85 5.58 18.90 -18.35
C TYR A 85 5.76 18.46 -16.89
N TRP A 86 4.91 18.93 -15.97
CA TRP A 86 4.91 18.41 -14.60
C TRP A 86 4.13 17.11 -14.60
N ASP A 87 4.87 16.01 -14.75
CA ASP A 87 4.36 14.66 -14.56
C ASP A 87 5.01 14.08 -13.29
N PRO A 88 4.25 13.98 -12.18
CA PRO A 88 4.81 13.49 -10.93
C PRO A 88 5.24 12.03 -11.03
N LEU A 89 4.75 11.27 -12.03
CA LEU A 89 5.20 9.91 -12.25
C LEU A 89 6.58 9.85 -12.90
N LEU A 90 6.99 10.87 -13.68
CA LEU A 90 8.39 11.00 -14.11
C LEU A 90 9.32 11.28 -12.93
N LEU A 91 8.83 11.97 -11.89
CA LEU A 91 9.62 12.17 -10.68
C LEU A 91 9.89 10.85 -9.99
N VAL A 92 8.99 9.87 -10.00
CA VAL A 92 9.18 8.57 -9.31
C VAL A 92 9.48 7.41 -10.26
N ALA A 93 9.70 7.70 -11.54
CA ALA A 93 10.04 6.67 -12.51
C ALA A 93 11.48 6.19 -12.25
N PRO A 94 11.71 4.86 -12.21
CA PRO A 94 13.05 4.34 -12.20
C PRO A 94 13.74 4.58 -13.54
N VAL A 95 15.06 4.72 -13.51
CA VAL A 95 15.90 4.81 -14.71
C VAL A 95 16.30 3.40 -15.19
N ASP A 96 17.03 3.34 -16.31
CA ASP A 96 17.31 2.07 -16.98
C ASP A 96 18.13 1.09 -16.11
N ILE A 97 17.78 -0.21 -16.16
CA ILE A 97 18.58 -1.32 -15.63
C ILE A 97 20.03 -1.27 -16.15
N PRO A 98 21.03 -1.24 -15.25
CA PRO A 98 22.44 -1.27 -15.66
C PRO A 98 22.82 -2.61 -16.29
N GLN A 99 23.68 -2.55 -17.31
CA GLN A 99 24.29 -3.74 -17.93
C GLN A 99 25.60 -4.05 -17.22
N VAL A 100 25.56 -5.07 -16.36
CA VAL A 100 26.65 -5.39 -15.44
C VAL A 100 27.50 -6.52 -15.98
N THR A 101 28.82 -6.34 -15.92
CA THR A 101 29.82 -7.38 -16.12
C THR A 101 30.59 -7.63 -14.82
N LEU A 102 31.13 -8.83 -14.68
CA LEU A 102 31.94 -9.23 -13.53
C LEU A 102 33.32 -9.63 -14.04
N ASP A 103 34.36 -8.98 -13.52
CA ASP A 103 35.76 -9.33 -13.75
C ASP A 103 36.41 -9.70 -12.42
N GLY A 104 36.65 -10.99 -12.19
CA GLY A 104 37.03 -11.49 -10.87
C GLY A 104 35.97 -11.19 -9.80
N THR A 105 36.30 -10.28 -8.88
CA THR A 105 35.38 -9.77 -7.83
C THR A 105 34.86 -8.37 -8.11
N THR A 106 35.35 -7.71 -9.17
CA THR A 106 34.99 -6.34 -9.51
C THR A 106 33.80 -6.33 -10.46
N LEU A 107 32.73 -5.67 -10.05
CA LEU A 107 31.56 -5.41 -10.89
C LEU A 107 31.77 -4.12 -11.67
N ASN A 108 31.39 -4.12 -12.95
CA ASN A 108 31.51 -2.97 -13.84
C ASN A 108 30.22 -2.80 -14.64
N TRP A 109 29.84 -1.56 -14.90
CA TRP A 109 28.72 -1.23 -15.79
C TRP A 109 28.98 0.11 -16.48
N THR A 110 28.17 0.44 -17.48
CA THR A 110 28.18 1.78 -18.07
C THR A 110 27.28 2.72 -17.28
N ALA A 111 27.65 4.01 -17.23
CA ALA A 111 26.81 5.04 -16.63
C ALA A 111 25.40 5.00 -17.24
N VAL A 112 24.39 5.04 -16.37
CA VAL A 112 22.97 5.01 -16.74
C VAL A 112 22.49 6.46 -16.75
N PRO A 113 21.97 6.98 -17.87
CA PRO A 113 21.44 8.34 -17.93
C PRO A 113 20.35 8.57 -16.87
N GLY A 114 20.49 9.65 -16.09
CA GLY A 114 19.56 10.01 -15.01
C GLY A 114 19.74 9.22 -13.71
N ALA A 115 20.69 8.28 -13.64
CA ALA A 115 21.05 7.65 -12.38
C ALA A 115 21.96 8.58 -11.56
N VAL A 116 21.64 8.74 -10.28
CA VAL A 116 22.49 9.43 -9.29
C VAL A 116 23.34 8.46 -8.48
N GLY A 117 23.12 7.17 -8.64
CA GLY A 117 23.89 6.13 -7.98
C GLY A 117 23.34 4.74 -8.24
N TYR A 118 23.92 3.76 -7.55
CA TYR A 118 23.66 2.35 -7.75
C TYR A 118 23.56 1.62 -6.40
N VAL A 119 22.65 0.66 -6.32
CA VAL A 119 22.52 -0.26 -5.19
C VAL A 119 22.93 -1.65 -5.63
N VAL A 120 23.80 -2.28 -4.85
CA VAL A 120 24.33 -3.61 -5.14
C VAL A 120 23.76 -4.61 -4.15
N TYR A 121 23.30 -5.73 -4.67
CA TYR A 121 22.84 -6.88 -3.91
C TYR A 121 23.74 -8.08 -4.19
N LYS A 122 23.96 -8.90 -3.17
CA LYS A 122 24.59 -10.23 -3.27
C LYS A 122 23.59 -11.27 -2.77
N ASP A 123 23.24 -12.23 -3.62
CA ASP A 123 22.27 -13.29 -3.32
C ASP A 123 20.93 -12.73 -2.78
N GLY A 124 20.52 -11.56 -3.31
CA GLY A 124 19.31 -10.84 -2.89
C GLY A 124 19.44 -10.01 -1.61
N ALA A 125 20.57 -10.08 -0.90
CA ALA A 125 20.85 -9.27 0.28
C ALA A 125 21.59 -7.98 -0.10
N PHE A 126 21.31 -6.88 0.60
CA PHE A 126 22.01 -5.60 0.39
C PHE A 126 23.52 -5.76 0.64
N ALA A 127 24.34 -5.42 -0.35
CA ALA A 127 25.79 -5.48 -0.27
C ALA A 127 26.43 -4.09 -0.13
N GLY A 128 25.84 -3.07 -0.76
CA GLY A 128 26.35 -1.70 -0.68
C GLY A 128 25.70 -0.75 -1.68
N MET A 129 26.20 0.49 -1.72
CA MET A 129 25.83 1.51 -2.69
C MET A 129 27.08 2.23 -3.19
N THR A 130 27.00 2.79 -4.40
CA THR A 130 28.09 3.56 -5.01
C THR A 130 27.53 4.56 -6.02
N GLU A 131 28.18 5.72 -6.17
CA GLU A 131 27.91 6.66 -7.26
C GLU A 131 28.76 6.35 -8.50
N GLU A 132 29.81 5.55 -8.32
CA GLU A 132 30.71 5.11 -9.39
C GLU A 132 30.07 4.00 -10.23
N THR A 133 30.62 3.78 -11.43
CA THR A 133 30.17 2.70 -12.32
C THR A 133 30.88 1.36 -12.07
N THR A 134 31.39 1.18 -10.85
CA THR A 134 32.12 0.00 -10.41
C THR A 134 31.87 -0.27 -8.94
N PHE A 135 31.95 -1.55 -8.54
CA PHE A 135 31.86 -1.97 -7.15
C PHE A 135 32.75 -3.18 -6.90
N GLU A 136 33.56 -3.11 -5.85
CA GLU A 136 34.40 -4.24 -5.44
C GLU A 136 33.58 -5.21 -4.57
N GLY A 137 33.36 -6.40 -5.10
CA GLY A 137 32.65 -7.46 -4.42
C GLY A 137 33.56 -8.36 -3.59
N THR A 138 32.95 -9.42 -3.10
CA THR A 138 33.63 -10.59 -2.50
C THR A 138 33.37 -11.83 -3.34
N ALA A 139 34.28 -12.80 -3.29
CA ALA A 139 34.15 -14.04 -4.02
C ALA A 139 32.85 -14.82 -3.69
N GLY A 140 32.37 -15.57 -4.68
CA GLY A 140 31.16 -16.40 -4.59
C GLY A 140 29.85 -15.60 -4.59
N GLY A 141 28.74 -16.29 -4.83
CA GLY A 141 27.39 -15.70 -4.90
C GLY A 141 27.06 -15.05 -6.24
N THR A 142 25.84 -14.57 -6.37
CA THR A 142 25.35 -13.82 -7.54
C THR A 142 25.09 -12.38 -7.16
N TYR A 143 25.67 -11.45 -7.92
CA TYR A 143 25.43 -10.03 -7.73
C TYR A 143 24.38 -9.52 -8.70
N THR A 144 23.59 -8.57 -8.20
CA THR A 144 22.72 -7.75 -9.03
C THR A 144 22.86 -6.29 -8.65
N VAL A 145 22.71 -5.41 -9.65
CA VAL A 145 22.83 -3.96 -9.46
C VAL A 145 21.55 -3.30 -9.94
N CYS A 146 21.06 -2.34 -9.17
CA CYS A 146 19.97 -1.45 -9.56
C CYS A 146 20.51 -0.03 -9.70
N SER A 147 20.09 0.68 -10.74
CA SER A 147 20.31 2.13 -10.84
C SER A 147 19.28 2.88 -9.99
N VAL A 148 19.65 4.06 -9.49
CA VAL A 148 18.83 4.91 -8.62
C VAL A 148 18.64 6.26 -9.29
N SER A 149 17.40 6.68 -9.50
CA SER A 149 17.09 8.02 -10.03
C SER A 149 17.20 9.12 -8.96
N GLU A 150 17.15 10.40 -9.35
CA GLU A 150 17.19 11.55 -8.42
C GLU A 150 16.13 11.51 -7.30
N SER A 151 15.01 10.81 -7.50
CA SER A 151 13.96 10.65 -6.49
C SER A 151 14.13 9.44 -5.59
N GLY A 152 15.18 8.64 -5.81
CA GLY A 152 15.41 7.38 -5.11
C GLY A 152 14.66 6.19 -5.71
N ALA A 153 14.00 6.33 -6.87
CA ALA A 153 13.38 5.19 -7.53
C ALA A 153 14.45 4.24 -8.10
N MET A 154 14.31 2.95 -7.81
CA MET A 154 15.27 1.93 -8.22
C MET A 154 14.79 1.19 -9.47
N SER A 155 15.69 0.95 -10.43
CA SER A 155 15.44 0.02 -11.52
C SER A 155 15.17 -1.39 -11.01
N LYS A 156 14.72 -2.28 -11.90
CA LYS A 156 14.83 -3.71 -11.62
C LYS A 156 16.32 -4.11 -11.53
N PRO A 157 16.65 -5.23 -10.87
CA PRO A 157 18.02 -5.69 -10.80
C PRO A 157 18.58 -6.06 -12.18
N SER A 158 19.88 -5.84 -12.39
CA SER A 158 20.63 -6.26 -13.58
C SER A 158 20.37 -7.74 -13.93
N GLY A 159 20.29 -8.04 -15.22
CA GLY A 159 19.92 -9.38 -15.72
C GLY A 159 18.41 -9.63 -15.81
N THR A 160 17.56 -8.68 -15.40
CA THR A 160 16.12 -8.75 -15.67
C THR A 160 15.82 -8.41 -17.13
N ALA A 161 14.91 -9.16 -17.77
CA ALA A 161 14.64 -9.07 -19.21
C ALA A 161 13.93 -7.78 -19.67
N SER A 162 13.29 -7.03 -18.76
CA SER A 162 12.53 -5.84 -19.13
C SER A 162 12.54 -4.78 -18.03
N GLN A 163 12.62 -3.51 -18.44
CA GLN A 163 12.50 -2.35 -17.56
C GLN A 163 11.17 -2.36 -16.78
N GLN A 164 11.13 -1.65 -15.67
CA GLN A 164 9.87 -1.27 -15.05
C GLN A 164 9.21 -0.21 -15.94
N THR A 165 8.02 -0.48 -16.46
CA THR A 165 7.33 0.46 -17.33
C THR A 165 6.38 1.37 -16.55
N TYR A 166 6.01 2.49 -17.15
CA TYR A 166 4.97 3.38 -16.64
C TYR A 166 3.64 2.65 -16.42
N THR A 167 3.29 1.73 -17.33
CA THR A 167 2.11 0.87 -17.21
C THR A 167 2.19 -0.04 -15.98
N ASP A 168 3.37 -0.59 -15.69
CA ASP A 168 3.58 -1.44 -14.51
C ASP A 168 3.43 -0.65 -13.20
N LEU A 169 3.89 0.61 -13.17
CA LEU A 169 3.73 1.51 -12.01
C LEU A 169 2.25 1.87 -11.78
N ILE A 170 1.51 2.18 -12.84
CA ILE A 170 0.06 2.42 -12.76
C ILE A 170 -0.67 1.17 -12.28
N ALA A 171 -0.30 -0.01 -12.78
CA ALA A 171 -0.88 -1.27 -12.35
C ALA A 171 -0.61 -1.56 -10.86
N LEU A 172 0.57 -1.18 -10.35
CA LEU A 172 0.90 -1.32 -8.94
C LEU A 172 0.14 -0.31 -8.06
N LEU A 173 0.04 0.95 -8.50
CA LEU A 173 -0.69 1.99 -7.77
C LEU A 173 -2.20 1.69 -7.70
N ASN A 174 -2.76 1.17 -8.79
CA ASN A 174 -4.15 0.76 -8.89
C ASN A 174 -4.40 -0.67 -8.39
N LYS A 175 -3.36 -1.35 -7.88
CA LYS A 175 -3.54 -2.66 -7.27
C LYS A 175 -4.33 -2.44 -6.00
N ASN A 176 -5.61 -2.75 -6.06
CA ASN A 176 -6.41 -3.02 -4.87
C ASN A 176 -5.75 -4.19 -4.15
N ILE A 177 -4.84 -3.89 -3.23
CA ILE A 177 -4.39 -4.86 -2.24
C ILE A 177 -5.58 -5.03 -1.30
N SER A 178 -6.56 -5.81 -1.75
CA SER A 178 -7.39 -6.55 -0.82
C SER A 178 -6.38 -7.33 0.01
N ASN A 179 -6.10 -6.87 1.23
CA ASN A 179 -5.53 -7.74 2.22
C ASN A 179 -6.49 -8.92 2.26
N ASN A 180 -6.12 -10.04 1.63
CA ASN A 180 -6.84 -11.32 1.70
C ASN A 180 -6.72 -11.89 3.12
N LEU A 181 -6.90 -11.04 4.13
CA LEU A 181 -7.44 -11.41 5.41
C LEU A 181 -8.87 -11.86 5.10
N GLN A 182 -9.01 -13.11 4.66
CA GLN A 182 -10.28 -13.81 4.78
C GLN A 182 -10.71 -13.61 6.23
N GLN A 183 -11.83 -12.92 6.44
CA GLN A 183 -12.55 -13.08 7.69
C GLN A 183 -12.69 -14.59 7.88
N PRO A 184 -12.22 -15.17 9.00
CA PRO A 184 -12.40 -16.58 9.22
C PRO A 184 -13.89 -16.92 9.12
N THR A 185 -14.24 -17.79 8.18
CA THR A 185 -15.62 -18.21 7.91
C THR A 185 -16.18 -19.14 9.00
N ALA A 186 -15.41 -19.42 10.04
CA ALA A 186 -15.79 -20.28 11.16
C ALA A 186 -16.07 -19.43 12.41
N GLY A 187 -17.11 -19.82 13.16
CA GLY A 187 -17.56 -19.08 14.35
C GLY A 187 -16.39 -18.75 15.27
N THR A 188 -16.33 -17.52 15.78
CA THR A 188 -15.16 -17.01 16.49
C THR A 188 -14.86 -17.83 17.75
N LEU A 189 -13.63 -18.33 17.87
CA LEU A 189 -13.13 -18.91 19.12
C LEU A 189 -13.28 -17.85 20.22
N SER A 190 -14.15 -18.12 21.19
CA SER A 190 -14.39 -17.19 22.29
C SER A 190 -13.19 -17.18 23.23
N TRP A 191 -12.85 -15.99 23.71
CA TRP A 191 -11.68 -15.77 24.55
C TRP A 191 -11.96 -14.73 25.62
N ALA A 192 -11.19 -14.77 26.70
CA ALA A 192 -11.16 -13.74 27.73
C ALA A 192 -9.70 -13.42 28.08
N ILE A 193 -9.47 -12.25 28.67
CA ILE A 193 -8.17 -11.91 29.26
C ILE A 193 -8.38 -11.48 30.71
N ASN A 194 -7.61 -12.08 31.60
CA ASN A 194 -7.54 -11.66 33.00
C ASN A 194 -6.08 -11.68 33.43
N ASP A 195 -5.62 -10.56 33.98
CA ASP A 195 -4.24 -10.35 34.42
C ASP A 195 -3.22 -10.98 33.47
N GLY A 196 -3.17 -10.48 32.23
CA GLY A 196 -2.20 -10.91 31.22
C GLY A 196 -2.31 -12.37 30.75
N VAL A 197 -3.29 -13.14 31.20
CA VAL A 197 -3.56 -14.51 30.74
C VAL A 197 -4.77 -14.51 29.82
N VAL A 198 -4.54 -14.91 28.56
CA VAL A 198 -5.61 -15.09 27.57
C VAL A 198 -6.12 -16.51 27.67
N THR A 199 -7.42 -16.70 27.89
CA THR A 199 -8.08 -18.01 27.95
C THR A 199 -8.98 -18.21 26.74
N PHE A 200 -9.10 -19.45 26.27
CA PHE A 200 -9.91 -19.85 25.13
C PHE A 200 -10.98 -20.86 25.54
N THR A 201 -12.15 -20.80 24.93
CA THR A 201 -13.23 -21.76 25.21
C THR A 201 -12.97 -23.16 24.64
N GLN A 202 -11.99 -23.31 23.74
CA GLN A 202 -11.52 -24.57 23.16
C GLN A 202 -9.99 -24.52 23.00
N PRO A 203 -9.27 -25.66 23.09
CA PRO A 203 -7.83 -25.70 22.86
C PRO A 203 -7.45 -25.26 21.44
N CYS A 204 -6.39 -24.46 21.29
CA CYS A 204 -5.89 -24.02 19.99
C CYS A 204 -4.36 -23.95 19.98
N ASP A 205 -3.79 -24.00 18.78
CA ASP A 205 -2.42 -23.51 18.58
C ASP A 205 -2.44 -21.98 18.61
N CYS A 206 -1.46 -21.36 19.24
CA CYS A 206 -1.39 -19.90 19.34
C CYS A 206 0.04 -19.41 19.09
N GLN A 207 0.15 -18.40 18.23
CA GLN A 207 1.37 -17.66 17.95
C GLN A 207 1.19 -16.20 18.38
N VAL A 208 2.08 -15.68 19.21
CA VAL A 208 2.02 -14.31 19.74
C VAL A 208 3.06 -13.45 19.04
N TYR A 209 2.63 -12.33 18.48
CA TYR A 209 3.46 -11.36 17.79
C TYR A 209 3.42 -10.01 18.54
N ASN A 210 4.55 -9.30 18.53
CA ASN A 210 4.56 -7.89 18.91
C ASN A 210 4.06 -7.00 17.74
N LEU A 211 3.95 -5.68 17.95
CA LEU A 211 3.50 -4.75 16.91
C LEU A 211 4.45 -4.60 15.72
N SER A 212 5.72 -5.02 15.84
CA SER A 212 6.65 -5.03 14.72
C SER A 212 6.53 -6.30 13.86
N GLY A 213 5.56 -7.17 14.15
CA GLY A 213 5.36 -8.44 13.44
C GLY A 213 6.33 -9.56 13.85
N ARG A 214 7.15 -9.36 14.89
CA ARG A 214 8.07 -10.38 15.39
C ARG A 214 7.31 -11.38 16.25
N LEU A 215 7.49 -12.68 15.97
CA LEU A 215 7.01 -13.77 16.82
C LEU A 215 7.77 -13.75 18.16
N VAL A 216 7.05 -13.68 19.27
CA VAL A 216 7.61 -13.59 20.64
C VAL A 216 7.27 -14.81 21.51
N MET A 217 6.23 -15.56 21.17
CA MET A 217 5.83 -16.77 21.89
C MET A 217 4.98 -17.67 20.97
N GLN A 218 5.03 -18.98 21.20
CA GLN A 218 4.17 -19.94 20.54
C GLN A 218 3.80 -21.08 21.50
N THR A 219 2.55 -21.54 21.41
CA THR A 219 2.00 -22.66 22.18
C THR A 219 1.16 -23.54 21.26
N SER A 220 1.05 -24.83 21.57
CA SER A 220 0.24 -25.78 20.80
C SER A 220 -0.83 -26.43 21.66
N ALA A 221 -2.00 -26.68 21.08
CA ALA A 221 -3.15 -27.35 21.72
C ALA A 221 -3.46 -26.84 23.15
N THR A 222 -3.45 -25.51 23.37
CA THR A 222 -3.66 -24.91 24.69
C THR A 222 -4.99 -24.18 24.80
N SER A 223 -5.60 -24.17 25.99
CA SER A 223 -6.76 -23.33 26.31
C SER A 223 -6.37 -22.04 27.03
N ALA A 224 -5.08 -21.79 27.25
CA ALA A 224 -4.60 -20.53 27.84
C ALA A 224 -3.18 -20.15 27.39
N VAL A 225 -2.92 -18.86 27.27
CA VAL A 225 -1.59 -18.28 26.98
C VAL A 225 -1.32 -17.17 27.98
N SER A 226 -0.27 -17.34 28.79
CA SER A 226 0.19 -16.31 29.73
C SER A 226 1.18 -15.38 29.07
N LEU A 227 0.85 -14.09 29.01
CA LEU A 227 1.72 -13.04 28.50
C LEU A 227 2.59 -12.43 29.60
N GLN A 228 2.53 -12.97 30.82
CA GLN A 228 3.16 -12.38 32.01
C GLN A 228 4.69 -12.29 31.92
N ALA A 229 5.33 -13.13 31.12
CA ALA A 229 6.77 -13.10 30.89
C ALA A 229 7.22 -12.05 29.85
N LEU A 230 6.29 -11.47 29.08
CA LEU A 230 6.63 -10.48 28.05
C LEU A 230 6.81 -9.08 28.68
N PRO A 231 7.14 -8.04 27.93
CA PRO A 231 6.95 -6.66 28.41
C PRO A 231 5.45 -6.27 28.49
N LYS A 232 5.12 -5.14 29.12
CA LYS A 232 3.79 -4.53 28.99
C LYS A 232 3.63 -3.94 27.59
N GLY A 233 2.45 -4.05 27.00
CA GLY A 233 2.24 -3.58 25.63
C GLY A 233 1.12 -4.29 24.88
N MET A 234 1.04 -4.04 23.56
CA MET A 234 0.07 -4.66 22.69
C MET A 234 0.65 -5.87 21.95
N TYR A 235 -0.15 -6.91 21.85
CA TYR A 235 0.21 -8.16 21.18
C TYR A 235 -0.90 -8.61 20.23
N LEU A 236 -0.50 -9.29 19.16
CA LEU A 236 -1.39 -9.96 18.22
C LEU A 236 -1.21 -11.47 18.37
N LEU A 237 -2.30 -12.16 18.66
CA LEU A 237 -2.33 -13.62 18.76
C LEU A 237 -2.98 -14.16 17.50
N LYS A 238 -2.28 -15.04 16.79
CA LYS A 238 -2.86 -15.88 15.74
C LYS A 238 -3.21 -17.22 16.37
N THR A 239 -4.48 -17.58 16.36
CA THR A 239 -4.98 -18.86 16.88
C THR A 239 -5.33 -19.80 15.73
N LYS A 240 -5.11 -21.10 15.89
CA LYS A 240 -5.62 -22.14 14.98
C LYS A 240 -6.33 -23.21 15.80
N ASN A 241 -7.63 -23.32 15.59
CA ASN A 241 -8.49 -24.29 16.26
C ASN A 241 -9.14 -25.20 15.22
N THR A 242 -9.32 -26.47 15.55
CA THR A 242 -9.88 -27.47 14.63
C THR A 242 -11.37 -27.30 14.36
N ILE A 243 -12.11 -26.64 15.25
CA ILE A 243 -13.56 -26.39 15.16
C ILE A 243 -13.84 -25.00 14.56
N HIS A 244 -13.13 -23.99 15.05
CA HIS A 244 -13.34 -22.58 14.78
C HIS A 244 -12.39 -21.99 13.72
N GLY A 245 -11.48 -22.80 13.19
CA GLY A 245 -10.51 -22.37 12.19
C GLY A 245 -9.43 -21.42 12.75
N ASP A 246 -8.82 -20.66 11.84
CA ASP A 246 -7.82 -19.66 12.18
C ASP A 246 -8.50 -18.40 12.74
N GLY A 247 -7.87 -17.73 13.70
CA GLY A 247 -8.39 -16.51 14.32
C GLY A 247 -7.28 -15.53 14.68
N PHE A 248 -7.64 -14.25 14.83
CA PHE A 248 -6.73 -13.20 15.27
C PHE A 248 -7.31 -12.45 16.46
N ILE A 249 -6.50 -12.28 17.49
CA ILE A 249 -6.89 -11.59 18.72
C ILE A 249 -5.87 -10.50 19.00
N LYS A 250 -6.35 -9.27 19.21
CA LYS A 250 -5.53 -8.18 19.72
C LYS A 250 -5.72 -8.07 21.22
N VAL A 251 -4.64 -8.07 21.97
CA VAL A 251 -4.66 -7.93 23.43
C VAL A 251 -3.72 -6.83 23.88
N VAL A 252 -4.10 -6.18 24.98
CA VAL A 252 -3.25 -5.25 25.71
C VAL A 252 -2.94 -5.91 27.04
N ARG A 253 -1.65 -6.03 27.36
CA ARG A 253 -1.17 -6.46 28.67
C ARG A 253 -0.70 -5.26 29.48
#